data_AF-A0A7T5UKH9-F1
#
_entry.id   AF-A0A7T5UKH9-F1
#
_cell.length_a   1.000
_cell.length_b   1.000
_cell.length_c   1.000
_cell.angle_alpha   90.00
_cell.angle_beta   90.00
_cell.angle_gamma   90.00
#
_symmetry.space_group_name_H-M   'P 1'
#
loop_
_entity.id
_entity.type
_entity.pdbx_description
1 polymer ?
#
loop_
_entity_poly.entity_id
_entity_poly.type
_entity_poly.pdbx_seq_one_letter_code
_entity_poly.pdbx_strand_id
1 'polypeptide(L)'
;MKGQSALEYLFIVGLVLLVLIPVFYSAIQRTSIAGTINEANTAVSAISKAADEVYFLGPGNKNTIDVLFPDSIDEFVISNREITIKLGLFNGVTEVVSLSQANLTGNLSKFKGVHVISVEHLDSNTINITEKT
;
A
#
# COMPACT_ATOMS: atom_id res chain seq x y z
N MET A 1 -52.78 18.80 -18.40
CA MET A 1 -52.23 17.44 -18.66
C MET A 1 -50.71 17.43 -18.82
N LYS A 2 -50.06 18.41 -19.48
CA LYS A 2 -48.58 18.46 -19.63
C LYS A 2 -47.79 18.47 -18.30
N GLY A 3 -48.31 19.14 -17.26
CA GLY A 3 -47.67 19.19 -15.93
C GLY A 3 -47.71 17.88 -15.15
N GLN A 4 -48.73 17.03 -15.37
CA GLN A 4 -48.83 15.71 -14.74
C GLN A 4 -47.76 14.77 -15.30
N SER A 5 -47.58 14.75 -16.62
CA SER A 5 -46.50 14.00 -17.27
C SER A 5 -45.12 14.50 -16.84
N ALA A 6 -44.92 15.82 -16.69
CA ALA A 6 -43.65 16.36 -16.21
C ALA A 6 -43.31 15.92 -14.77
N LEU A 7 -44.31 15.81 -13.89
CA LEU A 7 -44.12 15.28 -12.54
C LEU A 7 -43.72 13.80 -12.56
N GLU A 8 -44.37 12.97 -13.38
CA GLU A 8 -44.00 11.56 -13.54
C GLU A 8 -42.55 11.39 -14.00
N TYR A 9 -42.11 12.19 -14.98
CA TYR A 9 -40.71 12.19 -15.41
C TYR A 9 -39.75 12.59 -14.28
N LEU A 10 -40.09 13.59 -13.47
CA LEU A 10 -39.26 14.02 -12.34
C LEU A 10 -39.15 12.90 -11.30
N PHE A 11 -40.25 12.19 -11.01
CA PHE A 11 -40.22 11.01 -10.13
C PHE A 11 -39.36 9.89 -10.68
N ILE A 12 -39.45 9.58 -11.97
CA ILE A 12 -38.62 8.55 -12.60
C ILE A 12 -37.14 8.94 -12.51
N VAL A 13 -36.78 10.17 -12.85
CA VAL A 13 -35.40 10.67 -12.75
C VAL A 13 -34.89 10.62 -11.31
N GLY A 14 -35.71 11.03 -10.33
CA GLY A 14 -35.36 10.96 -8.91
C GLY A 14 -35.11 9.53 -8.43
N LEU A 15 -35.93 8.57 -8.88
CA LEU A 15 -35.77 7.16 -8.54
C LEU A 15 -34.49 6.58 -9.16
N VAL A 16 -34.19 6.93 -10.42
CA VAL A 16 -32.93 6.54 -11.08
C VAL A 16 -31.73 7.09 -10.31
N LEU A 17 -31.73 8.37 -9.93
CA LEU A 17 -30.65 8.96 -9.14
C LEU A 17 -30.49 8.27 -7.77
N LEU A 18 -31.58 7.93 -7.10
CA LEU A 18 -31.55 7.23 -5.82
C LEU A 18 -30.87 5.86 -5.93
N VAL A 19 -31.14 5.11 -7.00
CA VAL A 19 -30.50 3.81 -7.26
C VAL A 19 -29.01 3.97 -7.59
N LEU A 20 -28.60 5.09 -8.20
CA LEU A 20 -27.19 5.33 -8.52
C LEU A 20 -26.32 5.61 -7.29
N ILE A 21 -26.88 6.15 -6.19
CA ILE A 21 -26.12 6.45 -4.96
C ILE A 21 -25.31 5.24 -4.44
N PRO A 22 -25.91 4.06 -4.16
CA PRO A 22 -25.15 2.91 -3.66
C PRO A 22 -24.14 2.35 -4.67
N VAL A 23 -24.40 2.51 -5.97
CA VAL A 23 -23.49 2.10 -7.05
C VAL A 23 -22.23 2.95 -7.02
N PHE A 24 -22.37 4.28 -6.99
CA PHE A 24 -21.23 5.20 -6.91
C PHE A 24 -20.46 5.04 -5.60
N TYR A 25 -21.16 4.89 -4.48
CA TYR A 25 -20.52 4.66 -3.18
C TYR A 25 -19.63 3.41 -3.21
N SER A 26 -20.16 2.29 -3.72
CA SER A 26 -19.41 1.03 -3.84
C SER A 26 -18.22 1.15 -4.81
N ALA A 27 -18.38 1.90 -5.91
CA ALA A 27 -17.30 2.12 -6.87
C ALA A 27 -16.13 2.89 -6.24
N ILE A 28 -16.41 4.00 -5.54
CA ILE A 28 -15.40 4.81 -4.87
C ILE A 28 -14.62 3.98 -3.83
N GLN A 29 -15.33 3.17 -3.04
CA GLN A 29 -14.70 2.35 -2.01
C GLN A 29 -13.76 1.30 -2.60
N ARG A 30 -14.14 0.63 -3.69
CA ARG A 30 -13.29 -0.34 -4.39
C ARG A 30 -12.06 0.31 -4.99
N THR A 31 -12.20 1.48 -5.61
CA THR A 31 -11.07 2.23 -6.16
C THR A 31 -10.10 2.64 -5.05
N SER A 32 -10.59 3.10 -3.91
CA SER A 32 -9.74 3.44 -2.76
C SER A 32 -8.94 2.24 -2.26
N ILE A 33 -9.60 1.09 -2.06
CA ILE A 33 -8.94 -0.14 -1.59
C ILE A 33 -7.86 -0.61 -2.58
N ALA A 34 -8.18 -0.62 -3.88
CA ALA A 34 -7.23 -1.01 -4.91
C ALA A 34 -6.00 -0.07 -4.94
N GLY A 35 -6.21 1.24 -4.72
CA GLY A 35 -5.14 2.20 -4.57
C GLY A 35 -4.20 1.88 -3.41
N THR A 36 -4.75 1.65 -2.21
CA THR A 36 -3.99 1.29 -1.01
C THR A 36 -3.18 0.00 -1.20
N ILE A 37 -3.77 -1.03 -1.81
CA ILE A 37 -3.06 -2.28 -2.12
C ILE A 37 -1.92 -2.04 -3.11
N ASN A 38 -2.14 -1.22 -4.14
CA ASN A 38 -1.11 -0.91 -5.13
C ASN A 38 0.06 -0.10 -4.54
N GLU A 39 -0.23 0.85 -3.65
CA GLU A 39 0.77 1.58 -2.87
C GLU A 39 1.58 0.61 -2.00
N ALA A 40 0.93 -0.30 -1.27
CA ALA A 40 1.61 -1.32 -0.49
C ALA A 40 2.54 -2.21 -1.33
N ASN A 41 2.07 -2.69 -2.49
CA ASN A 41 2.88 -3.49 -3.41
C ASN A 41 4.10 -2.72 -3.91
N THR A 42 3.90 -1.45 -4.26
CA THR A 42 4.99 -0.58 -4.70
C THR A 42 6.00 -0.38 -3.57
N ALA A 43 5.54 -0.18 -2.34
CA ALA A 43 6.40 0.00 -1.17
C ALA A 43 7.27 -1.24 -0.89
N VAL A 44 6.65 -2.42 -0.73
CA VAL A 44 7.42 -3.65 -0.47
C VAL A 44 8.36 -4.00 -1.61
N SER A 45 7.96 -3.74 -2.87
CA SER A 45 8.81 -4.01 -4.03
C SER A 45 9.97 -3.03 -4.14
N ALA A 46 9.79 -1.76 -3.79
CA ALA A 46 10.87 -0.78 -3.80
C ALA A 46 11.93 -1.13 -2.74
N ILE A 47 11.48 -1.52 -1.54
CA ILE A 47 12.37 -1.91 -0.44
C ILE A 47 13.11 -3.21 -0.79
N SER A 48 12.42 -4.24 -1.30
CA SER A 48 13.08 -5.50 -1.67
C SER A 48 14.09 -5.32 -2.79
N LYS A 49 13.78 -4.51 -3.81
CA LYS A 49 14.73 -4.17 -4.89
C LYS A 49 15.95 -3.43 -4.37
N ALA A 50 15.77 -2.42 -3.52
CA ALA A 50 16.91 -1.71 -2.94
C ALA A 50 17.76 -2.62 -2.05
N ALA A 51 17.14 -3.55 -1.32
CA ALA A 51 17.86 -4.56 -0.55
C ALA A 51 18.67 -5.50 -1.44
N ASP A 52 18.09 -5.97 -2.54
CA ASP A 52 18.78 -6.80 -3.52
C ASP A 52 19.95 -6.05 -4.17
N GLU A 53 19.75 -4.81 -4.58
CA GLU A 53 20.81 -3.96 -5.14
C GLU A 53 21.98 -3.80 -4.17
N VAL A 54 21.70 -3.44 -2.91
CA VAL A 54 22.72 -3.29 -1.87
C VAL A 54 23.40 -4.62 -1.56
N TYR A 55 22.66 -5.73 -1.59
CA TYR A 55 23.21 -7.07 -1.44
C TYR A 55 24.22 -7.41 -2.53
N PHE A 56 23.90 -7.13 -3.80
CA PHE A 56 24.81 -7.39 -4.93
C PHE A 56 26.06 -6.50 -4.92
N LEU A 57 25.99 -5.29 -4.36
CA LEU A 57 27.14 -4.41 -4.20
C LEU A 57 28.11 -4.90 -3.10
N GLY A 58 27.62 -5.67 -2.14
CA GLY A 58 28.40 -6.28 -1.07
C GLY A 58 28.52 -5.42 0.21
N PRO A 59 29.28 -5.92 1.21
CA PRO A 59 29.36 -5.32 2.54
C PRO A 59 29.83 -3.86 2.58
N GLY A 60 29.24 -3.07 3.49
CA GLY A 60 29.57 -1.66 3.68
C GLY A 60 28.90 -0.70 2.69
N ASN A 61 28.15 -1.22 1.72
CA ASN A 61 27.32 -0.39 0.85
C ASN A 61 25.99 -0.04 1.50
N LYS A 62 25.50 1.16 1.19
CA LYS A 62 24.21 1.65 1.63
C LYS A 62 23.47 2.37 0.51
N ASN A 63 22.16 2.25 0.51
CA ASN A 63 21.26 3.00 -0.35
C ASN A 63 20.20 3.71 0.51
N THR A 64 19.65 4.81 0.01
CA THR A 64 18.54 5.52 0.64
C THR A 64 17.47 5.74 -0.41
N ILE A 65 16.25 5.29 -0.11
CA ILE A 65 15.10 5.38 -1.00
C ILE A 65 13.94 6.06 -0.31
N ASP A 66 13.15 6.81 -1.08
CA ASP A 66 11.91 7.38 -0.61
C ASP A 66 10.76 6.42 -0.97
N VAL A 67 10.00 6.02 0.03
CA VAL A 67 8.92 5.04 -0.13
C VAL A 67 7.63 5.62 0.42
N LEU A 68 6.59 5.63 -0.41
CA LEU A 68 5.25 6.01 0.02
C LEU A 68 4.58 4.84 0.73
N PHE A 69 4.35 5.00 2.03
CA PHE A 69 3.61 4.02 2.82
C PHE A 69 2.10 4.26 2.66
N PRO A 70 1.34 3.18 2.36
CA PRO A 70 -0.10 3.26 2.22
C PRO A 70 -0.78 3.64 3.53
N ASP A 71 -2.05 4.00 3.42
CA ASP A 71 -2.92 4.11 4.60
C ASP A 71 -3.23 2.73 5.20
N SER A 72 -3.70 2.73 6.45
CA SER A 72 -4.29 1.54 7.10
C SER A 72 -3.34 0.35 7.25
N ILE A 73 -2.06 0.60 7.54
CA ILE A 73 -1.11 -0.46 7.91
C ILE A 73 -1.39 -0.89 9.36
N ASP A 74 -1.78 -2.15 9.53
CA ASP A 74 -1.91 -2.77 10.85
C ASP A 74 -0.54 -3.19 11.38
N GLU A 75 0.25 -3.83 10.52
CA GLU A 75 1.56 -4.40 10.86
C GLU A 75 2.52 -4.35 9.68
N PHE A 76 3.79 -4.05 9.97
CA PHE A 76 4.89 -4.17 9.02
C PHE A 76 5.89 -5.19 9.59
N VAL A 77 6.15 -6.27 8.84
CA VAL A 77 6.99 -7.38 9.29
C VAL A 77 8.10 -7.61 8.28
N ILE A 78 9.34 -7.59 8.76
CA ILE A 78 10.52 -8.01 8.01
C ILE A 78 11.05 -9.27 8.68
N SER A 79 11.08 -10.38 7.94
CA SER A 79 11.51 -11.66 8.49
C SER A 79 12.23 -12.47 7.42
N ASN A 80 13.47 -12.87 7.71
CA ASN A 80 14.33 -13.61 6.79
C ASN A 80 14.43 -12.90 5.44
N ARG A 81 13.77 -13.41 4.40
CA ARG A 81 13.83 -12.86 3.04
C ARG A 81 12.53 -12.17 2.63
N GLU A 82 11.60 -12.01 3.57
CA GLU A 82 10.24 -11.57 3.30
C GLU A 82 9.98 -10.20 3.94
N ILE A 83 9.35 -9.33 3.17
CA ILE A 83 8.80 -8.07 3.62
C ILE A 83 7.29 -8.16 3.48
N THR A 84 6.57 -8.04 4.59
CA THR A 84 5.12 -8.17 4.65
C THR A 84 4.49 -6.93 5.23
N ILE A 85 3.51 -6.37 4.52
CA ILE A 85 2.59 -5.34 5.03
C ILE A 85 1.23 -5.97 5.22
N LYS A 86 0.70 -5.90 6.45
CA LYS A 86 -0.69 -6.24 6.75
C LYS A 86 -1.52 -4.97 6.76
N LEU A 87 -2.54 -4.95 5.92
CA LEU A 87 -3.46 -3.82 5.76
C LEU A 87 -4.81 -4.15 6.37
N GLY A 88 -5.30 -3.28 7.26
CA GLY A 88 -6.64 -3.34 7.84
C GLY A 88 -7.63 -2.60 6.95
N LEU A 89 -8.30 -3.32 6.04
CA LEU A 89 -9.27 -2.74 5.11
C LEU A 89 -10.72 -2.91 5.61
N PHE A 90 -11.65 -2.14 5.04
CA PHE A 90 -13.07 -2.21 5.40
C PHE A 90 -13.68 -3.62 5.25
N ASN A 91 -13.18 -4.42 4.31
CA ASN A 91 -13.68 -5.77 4.03
C ASN A 91 -12.83 -6.88 4.68
N GLY A 92 -11.87 -6.55 5.55
CA GLY A 92 -11.01 -7.50 6.24
C GLY A 92 -9.53 -7.13 6.18
N VAL A 93 -8.68 -8.06 6.62
CA VAL A 93 -7.23 -7.90 6.56
C VAL A 93 -6.70 -8.47 5.25
N THR A 94 -5.81 -7.74 4.57
CA THR A 94 -5.06 -8.25 3.42
C THR A 94 -3.57 -8.14 3.69
N GLU A 95 -2.81 -9.12 3.20
CA GLU A 95 -1.35 -9.14 3.34
C GLU A 95 -0.71 -8.93 1.98
N VAL A 96 0.31 -8.07 1.94
CA VAL A 96 1.12 -7.78 0.76
C VAL A 96 2.55 -8.15 1.06
N VAL A 97 3.10 -9.09 0.28
CA VAL A 97 4.38 -9.73 0.55
C VAL A 97 5.32 -9.54 -0.65
N SER A 98 6.59 -9.23 -0.37
CA SER A 98 7.67 -9.26 -1.36
C SER A 98 8.85 -10.07 -0.84
N LEU A 99 9.49 -10.81 -1.74
CA LEU A 99 10.67 -11.63 -1.45
C LEU A 99 11.94 -10.92 -1.95
N SER A 100 12.97 -10.90 -1.12
CA SER A 100 14.32 -10.45 -1.46
C SER A 100 15.25 -11.65 -1.66
N GLN A 101 16.34 -11.44 -2.39
CA GLN A 101 17.45 -12.39 -2.49
C GLN A 101 18.33 -12.43 -1.24
N ALA A 102 18.31 -11.37 -0.44
CA ALA A 102 19.11 -11.23 0.76
C ALA A 102 18.30 -11.54 2.02
N ASN A 103 19.01 -11.92 3.09
CA ASN A 103 18.41 -11.91 4.43
C ASN A 103 18.27 -10.46 4.90
N LEU A 104 17.12 -10.14 5.44
CA LEU A 104 16.66 -8.82 5.82
C LEU A 104 16.43 -8.79 7.33
N THR A 105 16.73 -7.65 7.92
CA THR A 105 16.38 -7.32 9.30
C THR A 105 15.99 -5.85 9.35
N GLY A 106 15.12 -5.49 10.28
CA GLY A 106 14.70 -4.11 10.43
C GLY A 106 13.35 -3.98 11.09
N ASN A 107 13.00 -2.74 11.39
CA ASN A 107 11.67 -2.37 11.82
C ASN A 107 11.30 -1.06 11.14
N LEU A 108 10.09 -1.01 10.59
CA LEU A 108 9.53 0.15 9.93
C LEU A 108 8.26 0.57 10.66
N SER A 109 7.99 1.87 10.63
CA SER A 109 6.77 2.44 11.14
C SER A 109 5.57 2.01 10.30
N LYS A 110 4.39 2.13 10.90
CA LYS A 110 3.10 1.82 10.27
C LYS A 110 2.33 3.07 9.85
N PHE A 111 3.00 4.22 9.82
CA PHE A 111 2.34 5.49 9.53
C PHE A 111 2.31 5.73 8.03
N LYS A 112 1.18 6.25 7.53
CA LYS A 112 1.05 6.68 6.15
C LYS A 112 1.99 7.85 5.86
N GLY A 113 2.54 7.89 4.64
CA GLY A 113 3.31 9.04 4.16
C GLY A 113 4.57 8.63 3.42
N VAL A 114 5.34 9.61 2.99
CA VAL A 114 6.66 9.35 2.39
C VAL A 114 7.66 9.14 3.51
N HIS A 115 8.31 7.98 3.52
CA HIS A 115 9.35 7.62 4.47
C HIS A 115 10.67 7.45 3.76
N VAL A 116 11.72 7.97 4.39
CA VAL A 116 13.09 7.85 3.90
C VAL A 116 13.68 6.58 4.50
N ILE A 117 13.85 5.54 3.69
CA ILE A 117 14.34 4.23 4.13
C ILE A 117 15.81 4.10 3.79
N SER A 118 16.63 3.85 4.80
CA SER A 118 18.04 3.50 4.66
C SER A 118 18.18 1.98 4.63
N VAL A 119 18.86 1.50 3.59
CA VAL A 119 19.10 0.07 3.33
C VAL A 119 20.61 -0.14 3.32
N GLU A 120 21.13 -0.97 4.21
CA GLU A 120 22.58 -1.13 4.41
C GLU A 120 22.98 -2.60 4.47
N HIS A 121 24.08 -2.94 3.79
CA HIS A 121 24.68 -4.27 3.87
C HIS A 121 25.60 -4.36 5.09
N LEU A 122 25.18 -5.14 6.10
CA LEU A 122 26.02 -5.44 7.26
C LEU A 122 27.06 -6.51 6.92
N ASP A 123 28.19 -6.51 7.64
CA ASP A 123 29.25 -7.52 7.47
C ASP A 123 28.78 -8.97 7.74
N SER A 124 27.64 -9.12 8.43
CA SER A 124 26.98 -10.39 8.74
C SER A 124 26.18 -11.02 7.59
N ASN A 125 26.37 -10.56 6.34
CA ASN A 125 25.62 -11.01 5.16
C ASN A 125 24.09 -10.81 5.30
N THR A 126 23.69 -9.76 6.03
CA THR A 126 22.29 -9.39 6.27
C THR A 126 22.11 -7.93 5.89
N ILE A 127 20.98 -7.60 5.28
CA ILE A 127 20.59 -6.24 4.94
C ILE A 127 19.76 -5.66 6.08
N ASN A 128 20.23 -4.54 6.63
CA ASN A 128 19.51 -3.78 7.64
C ASN A 128 18.64 -2.71 6.96
N ILE A 129 17.37 -2.66 7.34
CA ILE A 129 16.37 -1.74 6.82
C ILE A 129 15.87 -0.88 7.98
N THR A 130 16.11 0.43 7.89
CA THR A 130 15.75 1.39 8.95
C THR A 130 15.21 2.68 8.38
N GLU A 131 14.27 3.31 9.08
CA GLU A 131 13.81 4.65 8.74
C GLU A 131 14.82 5.71 9.18
N LYS A 132 15.08 6.68 8.31
CA LYS A 132 15.75 7.92 8.69
C LYS A 132 14.70 8.89 9.23
N THR A 133 14.86 9.26 10.49
CA THR A 133 14.05 10.28 11.18
C THR A 133 14.40 11.69 10.69
#